data_AF-A0A8T4WQB2-F1
#
_entry.id   AF-A0A8T4WQB2-F1
#
_cell.length_a   1.000
_cell.length_b   1.000
_cell.length_c   1.000
_cell.angle_alpha   90.00
_cell.angle_beta   90.00
_cell.angle_gamma   90.00
#
_symmetry.space_group_name_H-M   'P 1'
#
loop_
_entity.id
_entity.type
_entity.pdbx_description
1 polymer ?
#
loop_
_entity_poly.entity_id
_entity_poly.type
_entity_poly.pdbx_seq_one_letter_code
_entity_poly.pdbx_strand_id
1 'polypeptide(L)' 'MLQPVGQWDEADLKHLKKLCDSQYSSPPILYEELATSEIHSIFIINVDDMKTLEVDSQKYRYTVMQAESAIQMEQL' A
#
# COMPACT_ATOMS: atom_id res chain seq x y z
N MET A 1 4.88 3.25 -12.39
CA MET A 1 3.76 4.09 -11.92
C MET A 1 2.80 3.15 -11.20
N LEU A 2 2.17 3.55 -10.09
CA LEU A 2 1.04 2.75 -9.57
C LEU A 2 0.03 2.60 -10.70
N GLN A 3 -0.56 1.41 -10.86
CA GLN A 3 -1.53 1.20 -11.94
C GLN A 3 -2.73 2.12 -11.72
N PRO A 4 -3.25 2.76 -12.79
CA PRO A 4 -4.47 3.52 -12.70
C PRO A 4 -5.61 2.65 -12.17
N VAL A 5 -6.53 3.28 -11.43
CA VAL A 5 -7.77 2.66 -10.99
C VAL A 5 -8.50 2.04 -12.18
N GLY A 6 -9.06 0.83 -11.99
CA GLY A 6 -9.82 0.12 -13.02
C GLY A 6 -9.00 -0.72 -14.00
N GLN A 7 -7.68 -0.84 -13.84
CA GLN A 7 -6.82 -1.73 -14.65
C GLN A 7 -6.42 -3.04 -13.96
N TRP A 8 -6.96 -3.30 -12.78
CA TRP A 8 -6.67 -4.51 -12.01
C TRP A 8 -7.38 -5.70 -12.65
N ASP A 9 -6.67 -6.82 -12.81
CA ASP A 9 -7.32 -8.06 -13.19
C ASP A 9 -8.14 -8.63 -12.01
N GLU A 10 -9.08 -9.53 -12.31
CA GLU A 10 -9.98 -10.09 -11.29
C GLU A 10 -9.21 -10.94 -10.25
N ALA A 11 -8.08 -11.54 -10.63
CA ALA A 11 -7.29 -12.37 -9.74
C ALA A 11 -6.53 -11.50 -8.71
N ASP A 12 -5.94 -10.39 -9.17
CA ASP A 12 -5.26 -9.40 -8.35
C ASP A 12 -6.25 -8.75 -7.36
N LEU A 13 -7.43 -8.36 -7.83
CA LEU A 13 -8.49 -7.81 -6.96
C LEU A 13 -8.95 -8.81 -5.88
N LYS A 14 -9.11 -10.09 -6.23
CA LYS A 14 -9.44 -11.14 -5.25
C LYS A 14 -8.30 -11.34 -4.26
N HIS A 15 -7.05 -11.31 -4.71
CA HIS A 15 -5.90 -11.43 -3.85
C HIS A 15 -5.83 -10.26 -2.86
N LEU A 16 -6.02 -9.03 -3.34
CA LEU A 16 -6.08 -7.81 -2.53
C LEU A 16 -7.22 -7.88 -1.51
N LYS A 17 -8.44 -8.28 -1.93
CA LYS A 17 -9.59 -8.45 -1.02
C LYS A 17 -9.27 -9.42 0.11
N LYS A 18 -8.67 -10.57 -0.20
CA LYS A 18 -8.30 -11.57 0.80
C LYS A 18 -7.27 -11.02 1.79
N LEU A 19 -6.31 -10.23 1.32
CA LEU A 19 -5.34 -9.56 2.19
C LEU A 19 -6.04 -8.56 3.12
N CYS A 20 -6.86 -7.66 2.56
CA CYS A 20 -7.62 -6.67 3.30
C CYS A 20 -8.51 -7.33 4.37
N ASP A 21 -9.25 -8.38 4.03
CA ASP A 21 -10.15 -9.07 4.97
C ASP A 21 -9.42 -9.73 6.15
N SER A 22 -8.15 -10.08 5.97
CA SER A 22 -7.32 -10.60 7.06
C SER A 22 -6.88 -9.53 8.06
N GLN A 23 -6.87 -8.26 7.64
CA GLN A 23 -6.36 -7.13 8.44
C GLN A 23 -7.47 -6.16 8.89
N TYR A 24 -8.56 -6.06 8.13
CA TYR A 24 -9.69 -5.15 8.34
C TYR A 24 -10.99 -5.93 8.47
N SER A 25 -11.58 -5.91 9.66
CA SER A 25 -12.75 -6.72 9.99
C SER A 25 -14.01 -5.90 10.29
N SER A 26 -13.90 -4.61 10.60
CA SER A 26 -15.07 -3.76 10.90
C SER A 26 -14.79 -2.26 10.69
N PRO A 27 -15.44 -1.60 9.71
CA PRO A 27 -16.31 -2.18 8.68
C PRO A 27 -15.54 -3.04 7.67
N PRO A 28 -16.18 -4.05 7.04
CA PRO A 28 -15.56 -4.78 5.94
C PRO A 28 -15.38 -3.86 4.73
N ILE A 29 -14.27 -4.02 4.02
CA ILE A 29 -14.01 -3.31 2.76
C ILE A 29 -14.76 -4.03 1.64
N LEU A 30 -15.57 -3.32 0.87
CA LEU A 30 -16.33 -3.89 -0.25
C LEU A 30 -15.44 -4.12 -1.47
N TYR A 31 -15.82 -5.07 -2.32
CA TYR A 31 -15.04 -5.39 -3.52
C TYR A 31 -15.03 -4.24 -4.51
N GLU A 32 -16.18 -3.57 -4.66
CA GLU A 32 -16.37 -2.40 -5.54
C GLU A 32 -15.56 -1.20 -5.07
N GLU A 33 -15.39 -1.05 -3.74
CA GLU A 33 -14.53 -0.03 -3.16
C GLU A 33 -13.07 -0.27 -3.57
N LEU A 34 -12.57 -1.50 -3.44
CA LEU A 34 -11.20 -1.83 -3.87
C LEU A 34 -10.99 -1.61 -5.38
N ALA A 35 -11.98 -1.95 -6.21
CA ALA A 35 -11.87 -1.82 -7.67
C ALA A 35 -11.81 -0.35 -8.14
N THR A 36 -12.34 0.57 -7.34
CA THR A 36 -12.47 2.00 -7.69
C THR A 36 -11.62 2.94 -6.83
N SER A 37 -10.90 2.41 -5.84
CA SER A 37 -10.09 3.21 -4.92
C SER A 37 -8.67 3.45 -5.42
N GLU A 38 -8.11 4.59 -5.03
CA GLU A 38 -6.71 4.95 -5.20
C GLU A 38 -6.06 5.26 -3.85
N ILE A 39 -4.76 5.01 -3.71
CA ILE A 39 -4.01 5.44 -2.54
C ILE A 39 -3.74 6.94 -2.63
N HIS A 40 -4.47 7.72 -1.85
CA HIS A 40 -4.33 9.17 -1.79
C HIS A 40 -3.06 9.62 -1.06
N SER A 41 -2.93 9.24 0.22
CA SER A 41 -1.81 9.58 1.09
C SER A 41 -1.39 8.38 1.92
N ILE A 42 -0.11 8.34 2.31
CA ILE A 42 0.44 7.34 3.22
C ILE A 42 0.90 8.04 4.49
N PHE A 43 0.46 7.52 5.65
CA PHE A 43 0.86 8.03 6.95
C PHE A 43 1.82 7.04 7.61
N ILE A 44 3.01 7.52 7.95
CA ILE A 44 4.01 6.78 8.73
C ILE A 44 3.91 7.27 10.18
N ILE A 45 3.61 6.36 11.09
CA ILE A 45 3.44 6.67 12.52
C ILE A 45 4.63 6.07 13.27
N ASN A 46 5.46 6.93 13.86
CA ASN A 46 6.46 6.53 14.83
C ASN A 46 5.83 6.66 16.22
N VAL A 47 5.47 5.50 16.79
CA VAL A 47 4.80 5.40 18.09
C VAL A 47 5.73 5.74 19.26
N ASP A 48 7.03 5.48 19.13
CA ASP A 48 8.00 5.73 20.19
C ASP A 48 8.22 7.24 20.38
N ASP A 49 8.31 7.98 19.27
CA ASP A 49 8.49 9.43 19.27
C ASP A 49 7.17 10.21 19.23
N MET A 50 6.02 9.53 19.15
CA MET A 50 4.70 10.14 18.96
C MET A 50 4.65 11.11 17.77
N LYS A 51 5.29 10.72 16.66
CA LYS A 51 5.38 11.53 15.43
C LYS A 51 4.61 10.86 14.29
N THR A 52 3.98 11.69 13.47
CA THR A 52 3.31 11.27 12.24
C THR A 52 3.90 12.03 11.06
N LEU A 53 4.20 11.30 9.99
CA LEU A 53 4.62 11.86 8.72
C LEU A 53 3.62 11.46 7.63
N GLU A 54 3.04 12.44 6.96
CA GLU A 54 2.28 12.23 5.74
C GLU A 54 3.21 12.24 4.52
N VAL A 55 3.03 11.27 3.63
CA VAL A 55 3.84 11.08 2.43
C VAL A 55 2.93 10.83 1.24
N ASP A 56 3.24 11.49 0.13
CA ASP A 56 2.66 11.18 -1.17
C ASP A 56 2.90 9.70 -1.55
N SER A 57 1.88 9.06 -2.12
CA SER A 57 1.90 7.62 -2.39
C SER A 57 2.99 7.20 -3.40
N GLN A 58 3.25 8.03 -4.42
CA GLN A 58 4.33 7.75 -5.38
C GLN A 58 5.71 7.93 -4.75
N LYS A 59 5.88 9.00 -3.96
CA LYS A 59 7.13 9.26 -3.24
C LYS A 59 7.46 8.12 -2.29
N TYR A 60 6.49 7.67 -1.49
CA TYR A 60 6.67 6.54 -0.58
C TYR A 60 7.10 5.27 -1.33
N ARG A 61 6.38 4.92 -2.41
CA ARG A 61 6.72 3.75 -3.24
C ARG A 61 8.16 3.82 -3.75
N TYR A 62 8.60 4.97 -4.26
CA TYR A 62 9.97 5.15 -4.75
C TYR A 62 11.00 5.00 -3.63
N THR A 63 10.75 5.59 -2.45
CA THR A 63 11.64 5.46 -1.29
C THR A 63 11.79 4.00 -0.85
N VAL A 64 10.68 3.24 -0.76
CA VAL A 64 10.71 1.82 -0.38
C VAL A 64 11.49 0.99 -1.39
N MET A 65 11.21 1.14 -2.69
CA MET A 65 11.91 0.39 -3.74
C MET A 65 13.43 0.62 -3.73
N GLN A 66 13.87 1.86 -3.45
CA GLN A 66 15.30 2.16 -3.33
C GLN A 66 15.92 1.53 -2.08
N ALA A 67 15.23 1.58 -0.95
CA ALA A 67 15.70 0.96 0.29
C ALA A 67 15.83 -0.57 0.15
N GLU A 68 14.84 -1.23 -0.46
CA GLU A 68 14.90 -2.67 -0.75
C GLU A 68 16.09 -3.04 -1.63
N SER A 69 16.33 -2.25 -2.69
CA SER A 69 17.46 -2.46 -3.61
C SER A 69 18.81 -2.30 -2.89
N ALA A 70 18.92 -1.32 -1.98
CA ALA A 70 20.13 -1.12 -1.19
C ALA A 70 20.39 -2.30 -0.23
N ILE A 71 19.35 -2.79 0.46
CA ILE A 71 19.45 -3.95 1.37
C ILE A 71 19.90 -5.20 0.62
N GLN A 72 19.40 -5.42 -0.60
CA GLN A 72 19.81 -6.56 -1.43
C GLN A 72 21.27 -6.47 -1.90
N MET A 73 21.80 -5.26 -2.12
CA MET A 73 23.21 -5.06 -2.49
C MET A 73 24.17 -5.27 -1.31
N GLU A 74 23.74 -5.05 -0.07
CA GLU A 74 24.56 -5.29 1.13
C GLU A 74 24.65 -6.77 1.54
N GLN A 75 23.83 -7.65 0.94
CA GLN A 75 23.83 -9.10 1.21
C GLN A 75 24.62 -9.93 0.18
N LEU A 76 25.35 -9.28 -0.72
CA LEU A 76 26.23 -9.87 -1.74
C LEU A 76 27.70 -9.52 -1.46
#